data_AF-A0A8T3Y5B0-F1
#
_entry.id   AF-A0A8T3Y5B0-F1
#
_cell.length_a   1.000
_cell.length_b   1.000
_cell.length_c   1.000
_cell.angle_alpha   90.00
_cell.angle_beta   90.00
_cell.angle_gamma   90.00
#
_symmetry.space_group_name_H-M   'P 1'
#
loop_
_entity.id
_entity.type
_entity.pdbx_description
1 polymer ?
#
loop_
_entity_poly.entity_id
_entity_poly.type
_entity_poly.pdbx_seq_one_letter_code
_entity_poly.pdbx_strand_id
1 'polypeptide(L)'
;MEYKPYKPNADVCRKAARLWREHMEHPRYDQLGPHRSRYSVNERIGEAIGQSVVNDLTRNTTSQQLDKFEAVLVDMLMSEHPLDLVPDEMIGTHEEGYGKDKKVLSDRDGFTNSGHPASLFTDYYPDYILKYAAKMTGLREEQVPIKSDMHLYENFLQCRFGCGGPNIHYYLVDGGWFVTSLYGSEEDIALVIQAAKEWNAAGRKPSFTFEKGLGSLPASAVGAGNPTGPGPAGREDKP
;
A
#
# COMPACT_ATOMS: atom_id res chain seq x y z
N MET A 1 10.74 18.91 12.07
CA MET A 1 10.95 18.46 10.69
C MET A 1 9.79 19.04 9.89
N GLU A 2 10.02 20.03 9.03
CA GLU A 2 8.95 20.53 8.15
C GLU A 2 8.58 19.41 7.17
N TYR A 3 7.29 19.10 7.07
CA TYR A 3 6.81 18.13 6.10
C TYR A 3 6.97 18.74 4.71
N LYS A 4 7.87 18.16 3.91
CA LYS A 4 7.94 18.50 2.49
C LYS A 4 6.79 17.79 1.77
N PRO A 5 6.11 18.47 0.83
CA PRO A 5 5.12 17.82 -0.04
C PRO A 5 5.75 16.59 -0.69
N TYR A 6 5.00 15.48 -0.71
CA TYR A 6 5.46 14.28 -1.39
C TYR A 6 5.64 14.55 -2.89
N LYS A 7 6.81 14.18 -3.41
CA LYS A 7 7.09 14.19 -4.83
C LYS A 7 7.16 12.74 -5.33
N PRO A 8 6.27 12.31 -6.24
CA PRO A 8 6.28 10.95 -6.75
C PRO A 8 7.65 10.56 -7.32
N ASN A 9 8.14 9.40 -6.88
CA ASN A 9 9.34 8.76 -7.40
C ASN A 9 8.98 7.39 -7.95
N ALA A 10 9.29 7.14 -9.22
CA ALA A 10 8.90 5.93 -9.92
C ALA A 10 9.39 4.64 -9.24
N ASP A 11 10.59 4.63 -8.66
CA ASP A 11 11.12 3.45 -7.98
C ASP A 11 10.38 3.22 -6.65
N VAL A 12 10.12 4.30 -5.89
CA VAL A 12 9.34 4.23 -4.64
C VAL A 12 7.91 3.77 -4.91
N CYS A 13 7.22 4.34 -5.90
CA CYS A 13 5.86 3.95 -6.27
C CYS A 13 5.78 2.48 -6.69
N ARG A 14 6.74 2.01 -7.51
CA ARG A 14 6.82 0.59 -7.90
C ARG A 14 7.07 -0.32 -6.70
N LYS A 15 7.98 0.05 -5.80
CA LYS A 15 8.26 -0.73 -4.59
C LYS A 15 7.04 -0.77 -3.67
N ALA A 16 6.36 0.34 -3.48
CA ALA A 16 5.12 0.43 -2.72
C ALA A 16 4.06 -0.51 -3.27
N ALA A 17 3.77 -0.41 -4.57
CA ALA A 17 2.76 -1.24 -5.23
C ALA A 17 3.13 -2.73 -5.18
N ARG A 18 4.41 -3.05 -5.39
CA ARG A 18 4.92 -4.42 -5.31
C ARG A 18 4.74 -5.03 -3.93
N LEU A 19 5.08 -4.27 -2.88
CA LEU A 19 4.92 -4.70 -1.49
C LEU A 19 3.45 -4.93 -1.13
N TRP A 20 2.54 -4.08 -1.60
CA TRP A 20 1.10 -4.32 -1.45
C TRP A 20 0.62 -5.56 -2.21
N ARG A 21 1.07 -5.76 -3.45
CA ARG A 21 0.74 -6.96 -4.23
C ARG A 21 1.22 -8.24 -3.54
N GLU A 22 2.45 -8.26 -3.02
CA GLU A 22 2.98 -9.37 -2.21
C GLU A 22 2.19 -9.56 -0.91
N HIS A 23 1.77 -8.46 -0.28
CA HIS A 23 0.93 -8.53 0.91
C HIS A 23 -0.46 -9.10 0.62
N MET A 24 -1.07 -8.78 -0.52
CA MET A 24 -2.34 -9.37 -0.95
C MET A 24 -2.21 -10.85 -1.32
N GLU A 25 -1.06 -11.26 -1.86
CA GLU A 25 -0.75 -12.67 -2.16
C GLU A 25 -0.53 -13.49 -0.88
N HIS A 26 0.09 -12.87 0.13
CA HIS A 26 0.43 -13.49 1.41
C HIS A 26 -0.07 -12.64 2.58
N PRO A 27 -1.39 -12.56 2.76
CA PRO A 27 -1.94 -11.60 3.68
C PRO A 27 -1.71 -12.04 5.12
N ARG A 28 -1.33 -11.06 5.94
CA ARG A 28 -1.08 -11.23 7.38
C ARG A 28 -2.20 -10.54 8.13
N TYR A 29 -3.32 -11.23 8.25
CA TYR A 29 -4.38 -10.81 9.15
C TYR A 29 -3.97 -11.18 10.58
N ASP A 30 -4.30 -10.29 11.52
CA ASP A 30 -3.94 -10.31 12.93
C ASP A 30 -3.60 -11.71 13.47
N GLN A 31 -2.31 -11.99 13.64
CA GLN A 31 -1.90 -13.02 14.57
C GLN A 31 -1.89 -12.33 15.92
N LEU A 32 -3.01 -12.41 16.64
CA LEU A 32 -3.09 -12.13 18.08
C LEU A 32 -1.77 -12.64 18.68
N GLY A 33 -0.91 -11.71 19.13
CA GLY A 33 0.54 -11.92 19.20
C GLY A 33 1.02 -13.14 20.01
N PRO A 34 2.32 -13.27 20.28
CA PRO A 34 2.89 -14.44 20.97
C PRO A 34 2.37 -14.69 22.40
N HIS A 35 1.45 -13.89 22.93
CA HIS A 35 0.71 -14.14 24.19
C HIS A 35 -0.36 -15.25 24.06
N ARG A 36 0.00 -16.35 23.39
CA ARG A 36 -0.84 -17.54 23.15
C ARG A 36 -1.29 -18.29 24.40
N SER A 37 -0.76 -17.94 25.58
CA SER A 37 -1.01 -18.71 26.81
C SER A 37 -2.27 -18.32 27.59
N ARG A 38 -3.03 -17.30 27.16
CA ARG A 38 -4.22 -16.83 27.91
C ARG A 38 -5.50 -16.64 27.09
N TYR A 39 -5.52 -17.05 25.83
CA TYR A 39 -6.72 -16.87 25.01
C TYR A 39 -7.84 -17.82 25.43
N SER A 40 -9.02 -17.23 25.64
CA SER A 40 -10.30 -17.89 25.82
C SER A 40 -10.67 -18.74 24.60
N VAL A 41 -11.57 -19.70 24.76
CA VAL A 41 -12.07 -20.54 23.65
C VAL A 41 -12.63 -19.69 22.49
N ASN A 42 -13.22 -18.54 22.80
CA ASN A 42 -13.82 -17.64 21.82
C ASN A 42 -12.77 -16.97 20.89
N GLU A 43 -11.59 -16.64 21.41
CA GLU A 43 -10.52 -16.03 20.62
C GLU A 43 -9.88 -17.03 19.64
N ARG A 44 -9.77 -18.31 20.03
CA ARG A 44 -9.29 -19.39 19.13
C ARG A 44 -10.28 -19.70 18.02
N ILE A 45 -11.59 -19.64 18.32
CA ILE A 45 -12.65 -19.76 17.30
C ILE A 45 -12.59 -18.56 16.35
N GLY A 46 -12.38 -17.35 16.87
CA GLY A 46 -12.16 -16.14 16.07
C GLY A 46 -10.96 -16.26 15.12
N GLU A 47 -9.83 -16.80 15.59
CA GLU A 47 -8.64 -17.06 14.77
C GLU A 47 -8.92 -18.08 13.65
N ALA A 48 -9.58 -19.19 13.98
CA ALA A 48 -9.92 -20.22 12.99
C ALA A 48 -10.90 -19.72 11.91
N ILE A 49 -11.92 -18.96 12.32
CA ILE A 49 -12.86 -18.31 11.39
C ILE A 49 -12.13 -17.28 10.53
N GLY A 50 -11.29 -16.43 11.15
CA GLY A 50 -10.45 -15.46 10.47
C GLY A 50 -9.59 -16.14 9.40
N GLN A 51 -8.86 -17.19 9.76
CA GLN A 51 -8.02 -17.92 8.81
C GLN A 51 -8.81 -18.57 7.68
N SER A 52 -10.03 -19.06 7.94
CA SER A 52 -10.91 -19.58 6.88
C SER A 52 -11.31 -18.49 5.91
N VAL A 53 -11.71 -17.31 6.40
CA VAL A 53 -12.05 -16.15 5.57
C VAL A 53 -10.85 -15.71 4.74
N VAL A 54 -9.67 -15.65 5.34
CA VAL A 54 -8.41 -15.35 4.62
C VAL A 54 -8.16 -16.36 3.51
N ASN A 55 -8.25 -17.65 3.82
CA ASN A 55 -8.02 -18.70 2.82
C ASN A 55 -9.02 -18.62 1.67
N ASP A 56 -10.28 -18.31 1.95
CA ASP A 56 -11.32 -18.13 0.92
C ASP A 56 -11.09 -16.87 0.09
N LEU A 57 -10.63 -15.77 0.70
CA LEU A 57 -10.25 -14.55 -0.01
C LEU A 57 -9.06 -14.80 -0.94
N THR A 58 -8.02 -15.48 -0.47
CA THR A 58 -6.81 -15.79 -1.25
C THR A 58 -7.09 -16.77 -2.39
N ARG A 59 -7.92 -17.79 -2.17
CA ARG A 59 -8.29 -18.77 -3.23
C ARG A 59 -9.02 -18.14 -4.41
N ASN A 60 -9.73 -17.03 -4.15
CA ASN A 60 -10.47 -16.29 -5.17
C ASN A 60 -9.64 -15.16 -5.81
N THR A 61 -8.36 -15.04 -5.47
CA THR A 61 -7.43 -14.06 -6.02
C THR A 61 -6.53 -14.74 -7.05
N THR A 62 -6.55 -14.28 -8.29
CA THR A 62 -5.61 -14.75 -9.32
C THR A 62 -4.37 -13.86 -9.40
N SER A 63 -3.22 -14.44 -9.77
CA SER A 63 -1.99 -13.65 -9.99
C SER A 63 -2.20 -12.55 -11.04
N GLN A 64 -3.04 -12.79 -12.06
CA GLN A 64 -3.36 -11.77 -13.07
C GLN A 64 -4.09 -10.55 -12.47
N GLN A 65 -5.00 -10.76 -11.51
CA GLN A 65 -5.66 -9.64 -10.82
C GLN A 65 -4.66 -8.87 -9.95
N LEU A 66 -3.75 -9.58 -9.28
CA LEU A 66 -2.70 -8.96 -8.47
C LEU A 66 -1.70 -8.15 -9.31
N ASP A 67 -1.30 -8.65 -10.47
CA ASP A 67 -0.40 -7.93 -11.36
C ASP A 67 -1.07 -6.68 -11.96
N LYS A 68 -2.38 -6.76 -12.27
CA LYS A 68 -3.16 -5.58 -12.64
C LYS A 68 -3.27 -4.58 -11.49
N PHE A 69 -3.44 -5.08 -10.25
CA PHE A 69 -3.53 -4.24 -9.06
C PHE A 69 -2.23 -3.47 -8.85
N GLU A 70 -1.08 -4.16 -8.98
CA GLU A 70 0.24 -3.53 -8.92
C GLU A 70 0.35 -2.39 -9.95
N ALA A 71 0.00 -2.65 -11.22
CA ALA A 71 0.07 -1.64 -12.27
C ALA A 71 -0.84 -0.43 -12.01
N VAL A 72 -2.11 -0.65 -11.67
CA VAL A 72 -3.06 0.43 -11.37
C VAL A 72 -2.59 1.26 -10.17
N LEU A 73 -2.07 0.60 -9.12
CA LEU A 73 -1.58 1.31 -7.94
C LEU A 73 -0.33 2.15 -8.26
N VAL A 74 0.58 1.67 -9.13
CA VAL A 74 1.72 2.47 -9.61
C VAL A 74 1.21 3.74 -10.31
N ASP A 75 0.29 3.60 -11.26
CA ASP A 75 -0.24 4.73 -12.03
C ASP A 75 -0.92 5.76 -11.11
N MET A 76 -1.68 5.29 -10.12
CA MET A 76 -2.28 6.15 -9.12
C MET A 76 -1.24 6.90 -8.30
N LEU A 77 -0.24 6.20 -7.74
CA LEU A 77 0.80 6.81 -6.90
C LEU A 77 1.72 7.77 -7.66
N MET A 78 1.84 7.59 -8.97
CA MET A 78 2.59 8.50 -9.85
C MET A 78 1.80 9.76 -10.23
N SER A 79 0.49 9.80 -9.98
CA SER A 79 -0.32 11.00 -10.18
C SER A 79 0.07 12.10 -9.21
N GLU A 80 0.04 13.35 -9.67
CA GLU A 80 0.19 14.53 -8.81
C GLU A 80 -0.92 14.59 -7.76
N HIS A 81 -2.12 14.13 -8.13
CA HIS A 81 -3.29 14.06 -7.27
C HIS A 81 -3.97 12.67 -7.38
N PRO A 82 -3.49 11.65 -6.67
CA PRO A 82 -4.04 10.29 -6.76
C PRO A 82 -5.51 10.18 -6.32
N LEU A 83 -5.95 11.04 -5.40
CA LEU A 83 -7.35 11.08 -4.94
C LEU A 83 -8.30 11.64 -6.00
N ASP A 84 -7.82 12.43 -6.96
CA ASP A 84 -8.66 12.94 -8.06
C ASP A 84 -9.08 11.80 -9.01
N LEU A 85 -8.32 10.71 -9.04
CA LEU A 85 -8.64 9.51 -9.81
C LEU A 85 -9.74 8.67 -9.16
N VAL A 86 -9.99 8.84 -7.86
CA VAL A 86 -11.01 8.08 -7.14
C VAL A 86 -12.38 8.75 -7.34
N PRO A 87 -13.42 8.05 -7.82
CA PRO A 87 -14.76 8.62 -7.95
C PRO A 87 -15.33 9.11 -6.61
N ASP A 88 -16.06 10.23 -6.62
CA ASP A 88 -16.61 10.86 -5.41
C ASP A 88 -17.49 9.90 -4.60
N GLU A 89 -18.25 9.03 -5.27
CA GLU A 89 -19.12 8.05 -4.62
C GLU A 89 -18.35 6.98 -3.82
N MET A 90 -17.06 6.79 -4.11
CA MET A 90 -16.19 5.88 -3.35
C MET A 90 -15.56 6.57 -2.15
N ILE A 91 -15.55 7.89 -2.13
CA ILE A 91 -15.16 8.71 -1.00
C ILE A 91 -16.39 8.86 -0.10
N GLY A 92 -16.71 7.73 0.53
CA GLY A 92 -17.91 7.59 1.35
C GLY A 92 -17.89 8.49 2.58
N THR A 93 -19.09 8.89 2.99
CA THR A 93 -19.43 9.65 4.19
C THR A 93 -19.23 8.83 5.48
N HIS A 94 -18.07 8.21 5.70
CA HIS A 94 -17.81 7.57 6.98
C HIS A 94 -17.87 8.65 8.08
N GLU A 95 -19.03 8.68 8.74
CA GLU A 95 -19.30 9.53 9.88
C GLU A 95 -18.27 9.24 10.97
N GLU A 96 -17.91 10.29 11.70
CA GLU A 96 -16.99 10.31 12.83
C GLU A 96 -15.48 10.40 12.49
N GLY A 97 -15.05 11.48 11.83
CA GLY A 97 -13.75 12.09 12.16
C GLY A 97 -12.86 12.55 11.00
N TYR A 98 -13.06 12.08 9.79
CA TYR A 98 -12.21 12.41 8.64
C TYR A 98 -13.02 13.12 7.55
N GLY A 99 -12.47 14.22 7.02
CA GLY A 99 -13.21 15.23 6.26
C GLY A 99 -13.97 14.67 5.07
N LYS A 100 -15.21 15.16 4.86
CA LYS A 100 -16.11 14.71 3.79
C LYS A 100 -15.74 15.22 2.39
N ASP A 101 -14.76 16.12 2.30
CA ASP A 101 -14.38 16.79 1.06
C ASP A 101 -13.01 16.31 0.57
N LYS A 102 -12.93 15.86 -0.69
CA LYS A 102 -11.67 15.59 -1.39
C LYS A 102 -10.65 16.69 -1.19
N LYS A 103 -11.12 17.94 -1.24
CA LYS A 103 -10.31 19.14 -1.03
C LYS A 103 -9.70 19.20 0.37
N VAL A 104 -10.43 18.78 1.41
CA VAL A 104 -9.92 18.74 2.80
C VAL A 104 -8.92 17.59 2.99
N LEU A 105 -9.08 16.49 2.26
CA LEU A 105 -8.13 15.38 2.26
C LEU A 105 -6.87 15.72 1.46
N SER A 106 -6.98 16.41 0.32
CA SER A 106 -5.87 16.88 -0.49
C SER A 106 -5.10 18.04 0.15
N ASP A 107 -5.79 18.97 0.82
CA ASP A 107 -5.20 20.14 1.49
C ASP A 107 -4.47 19.74 2.80
N ARG A 108 -4.60 18.49 3.26
CA ARG A 108 -3.84 17.90 4.38
C ARG A 108 -2.50 17.28 3.93
N ASP A 109 -2.00 17.68 2.77
CA ASP A 109 -0.75 17.23 2.14
C ASP A 109 -0.68 15.71 1.86
N GLY A 110 -1.78 14.94 1.99
CA GLY A 110 -1.72 13.47 2.04
C GLY A 110 -2.80 12.69 1.32
N PHE A 111 -2.45 11.46 0.95
CA PHE A 111 -3.27 10.49 0.19
C PHE A 111 -4.35 9.78 1.02
N THR A 112 -4.57 10.18 2.28
CA THR A 112 -5.19 9.29 3.27
C THR A 112 -6.11 9.99 4.27
N ASN A 113 -6.90 9.14 4.94
CA ASN A 113 -7.62 9.50 6.15
C ASN A 113 -6.68 9.75 7.35
N SER A 114 -5.38 9.45 7.29
CA SER A 114 -4.50 9.52 8.47
C SER A 114 -3.90 10.90 8.75
N GLY A 115 -4.10 11.89 7.86
CA GLY A 115 -3.45 13.20 7.97
C GLY A 115 -1.93 13.19 7.78
N HIS A 116 -1.36 12.13 7.21
CA HIS A 116 0.05 12.07 6.83
C HIS A 116 0.23 12.26 5.32
N PRO A 117 1.22 13.06 4.89
CA PRO A 117 1.53 13.22 3.49
C PRO A 117 1.96 11.88 2.87
N ALA A 118 1.33 11.55 1.75
CA ALA A 118 1.54 10.34 0.96
C ALA A 118 1.64 9.00 1.71
N SER A 119 0.49 8.46 2.10
CA SER A 119 0.43 7.17 2.77
C SER A 119 -0.61 6.22 2.16
N LEU A 120 -0.60 4.96 2.58
CA LEU A 120 -1.61 3.95 2.28
C LEU A 120 -1.89 3.17 3.56
N PHE A 121 -3.11 3.27 4.09
CA PHE A 121 -3.53 2.64 5.33
C PHE A 121 -4.71 1.71 5.13
N THR A 122 -4.78 0.68 5.97
CA THR A 122 -5.90 -0.25 6.02
C THR A 122 -6.28 -0.58 7.46
N ASP A 123 -6.59 0.38 8.33
CA ASP A 123 -6.81 0.06 9.76
C ASP A 123 -7.99 -0.92 9.98
N TYR A 124 -9.22 -0.46 9.78
CA TYR A 124 -10.42 -1.30 9.73
C TYR A 124 -11.02 -1.41 8.33
N TYR A 125 -10.66 -0.48 7.44
CA TYR A 125 -11.06 -0.43 6.04
C TYR A 125 -9.88 0.06 5.21
N PRO A 126 -9.75 -0.38 3.95
CA PRO A 126 -8.73 0.15 3.06
C PRO A 126 -8.94 1.62 2.74
N ASP A 127 -7.83 2.35 2.63
CA ASP A 127 -7.84 3.71 2.08
C ASP A 127 -8.41 3.72 0.65
N TYR A 128 -8.97 4.86 0.26
CA TYR A 128 -9.70 5.04 -0.99
C TYR A 128 -8.88 4.63 -2.23
N ILE A 129 -7.57 4.90 -2.24
CA ILE A 129 -6.67 4.51 -3.33
C ILE A 129 -6.58 2.99 -3.46
N LEU A 130 -6.37 2.28 -2.34
CA LEU A 130 -6.27 0.81 -2.33
C LEU A 130 -7.62 0.18 -2.72
N LYS A 131 -8.71 0.71 -2.19
CA LYS A 131 -10.07 0.28 -2.53
C LYS A 131 -10.38 0.47 -4.02
N TYR A 132 -10.01 1.62 -4.57
CA TYR A 132 -10.20 1.90 -6.00
C TYR A 132 -9.34 0.99 -6.87
N ALA A 133 -8.06 0.82 -6.56
CA ALA A 133 -7.17 -0.10 -7.26
C ALA A 133 -7.68 -1.56 -7.23
N ALA A 134 -8.22 -2.01 -6.10
CA ALA A 134 -8.84 -3.33 -6.00
C ALA A 134 -10.08 -3.45 -6.90
N LYS A 135 -11.00 -2.47 -6.84
CA LYS A 135 -12.21 -2.46 -7.67
C LYS A 135 -11.89 -2.49 -9.17
N MET A 136 -10.92 -1.69 -9.61
CA MET A 136 -10.50 -1.61 -11.02
C MET A 136 -9.95 -2.92 -11.58
N THR A 137 -9.58 -3.85 -10.69
CA THR A 137 -8.94 -5.12 -11.07
C THR A 137 -9.83 -6.32 -10.78
N GLY A 138 -11.10 -6.07 -10.41
CA GLY A 138 -12.07 -7.10 -10.09
C GLY A 138 -11.79 -7.82 -8.77
N LEU A 139 -10.95 -7.23 -7.91
CA LEU A 139 -10.78 -7.66 -6.53
C LEU A 139 -11.87 -7.04 -5.68
N ARG A 140 -12.31 -7.78 -4.67
CA ARG A 140 -13.21 -7.27 -3.63
C ARG A 140 -12.40 -6.49 -2.60
N GLU A 141 -13.04 -5.51 -1.98
CA GLU A 141 -12.41 -4.68 -0.93
C GLU A 141 -11.90 -5.52 0.24
N GLU A 142 -12.62 -6.58 0.61
CA GLU A 142 -12.25 -7.47 1.72
C GLU A 142 -10.98 -8.28 1.42
N GLN A 143 -10.58 -8.38 0.14
CA GLN A 143 -9.32 -9.03 -0.26
C GLN A 143 -8.10 -8.13 -0.02
N VAL A 144 -8.31 -6.84 0.27
CA VAL A 144 -7.22 -5.95 0.70
C VAL A 144 -6.94 -6.19 2.19
N PRO A 145 -5.71 -6.57 2.57
CA PRO A 145 -5.40 -6.85 3.97
C PRO A 145 -5.53 -5.63 4.87
N ILE A 146 -6.10 -5.83 6.07
CA ILE A 146 -6.27 -4.79 7.07
C ILE A 146 -5.10 -4.74 8.07
N LYS A 147 -5.14 -3.77 8.99
CA LYS A 147 -4.12 -3.43 9.99
C LYS A 147 -2.74 -3.21 9.40
N SER A 148 -2.68 -2.56 8.25
CA SER A 148 -1.42 -2.23 7.57
C SER A 148 -1.30 -0.73 7.32
N ASP A 149 -0.06 -0.28 7.30
CA ASP A 149 0.30 1.11 7.05
C ASP A 149 1.55 1.19 6.18
N MET A 150 1.55 2.16 5.28
CA MET A 150 2.69 2.49 4.44
C MET A 150 2.79 4.00 4.30
N HIS A 151 3.99 4.53 4.42
CA HIS A 151 4.29 5.94 4.18
C HIS A 151 5.35 6.05 3.10
N LEU A 152 5.13 6.99 2.19
CA LEU A 152 5.94 7.21 1.01
C LEU A 152 6.68 8.53 1.15
N TYR A 153 7.97 8.48 0.86
CA TYR A 153 8.85 9.64 0.77
C TYR A 153 9.53 9.63 -0.60
N GLU A 154 10.24 10.71 -0.96
CA GLU A 154 10.85 10.83 -2.30
C GLU A 154 11.90 9.74 -2.58
N ASN A 155 12.64 9.30 -1.56
CA ASN A 155 13.76 8.37 -1.69
C ASN A 155 13.67 7.14 -0.79
N PHE A 156 12.60 7.00 0.00
CA PHE A 156 12.36 5.81 0.81
C PHE A 156 10.87 5.59 1.04
N LEU A 157 10.53 4.41 1.51
CA LEU A 157 9.22 4.14 2.09
C LEU A 157 9.40 3.39 3.41
N GLN A 158 8.40 3.52 4.27
CA GLN A 158 8.25 2.65 5.44
C GLN A 158 6.91 1.95 5.36
N CYS A 159 6.86 0.71 5.84
CA CYS A 159 5.60 0.00 5.93
C CYS A 159 5.60 -0.98 7.09
N ARG A 160 4.39 -1.26 7.55
CA ARG A 160 4.06 -2.35 8.47
C ARG A 160 2.84 -3.06 7.92
N PHE A 161 2.96 -4.37 7.77
CA PHE A 161 1.90 -5.22 7.26
C PHE A 161 1.36 -6.14 8.34
N GLY A 162 0.08 -5.97 8.66
CA GLY A 162 -0.63 -6.67 9.72
C GLY A 162 -0.40 -6.11 11.13
N CYS A 163 -1.31 -6.46 12.03
CA CYS A 163 -1.24 -6.09 13.44
C CYS A 163 0.03 -6.63 14.09
N GLY A 164 0.82 -5.77 14.74
CA GLY A 164 2.07 -6.17 15.39
C GLY A 164 3.20 -6.56 14.43
N GLY A 165 3.04 -6.35 13.12
CA GLY A 165 4.12 -6.51 12.15
C GLY A 165 5.31 -5.59 12.47
N PRO A 166 6.54 -5.97 12.07
CA PRO A 166 7.68 -5.07 12.21
C PRO A 166 7.51 -3.86 11.29
N ASN A 167 7.94 -2.69 11.75
CA ASN A 167 8.16 -1.55 10.87
C ASN A 167 9.40 -1.83 10.04
N ILE A 168 9.25 -1.84 8.71
CA ILE A 168 10.34 -2.05 7.77
C ILE A 168 10.50 -0.79 6.92
N HIS A 169 11.74 -0.37 6.74
CA HIS A 169 12.14 0.77 5.93
C HIS A 169 12.90 0.27 4.70
N TYR A 170 12.56 0.84 3.56
CA TYR A 170 13.18 0.56 2.26
C TYR A 170 13.76 1.86 1.72
N TYR A 171 15.09 1.99 1.78
CA TYR A 171 15.81 3.16 1.29
C TYR A 171 16.37 2.90 -0.10
N LEU A 172 16.11 3.79 -1.05
CA LEU A 172 16.65 3.71 -2.40
C LEU A 172 18.11 4.18 -2.40
N VAL A 173 19.03 3.28 -2.75
CA VAL A 173 20.48 3.51 -2.72
C VAL A 173 21.10 2.94 -3.99
N ASP A 174 21.68 3.79 -4.83
CA ASP A 174 22.38 3.42 -6.07
C ASP A 174 21.57 2.48 -6.99
N GLY A 175 20.25 2.67 -7.07
CA GLY A 175 19.34 1.84 -7.88
C GLY A 175 18.96 0.48 -7.26
N GLY A 176 19.34 0.24 -6.01
CA GLY A 176 18.89 -0.89 -5.18
C GLY A 176 18.20 -0.44 -3.91
N TRP A 177 17.71 -1.40 -3.11
CA TRP A 177 17.01 -1.11 -1.85
C TRP A 177 17.81 -1.57 -0.65
N PHE A 178 18.17 -0.65 0.23
CA PHE A 178 18.64 -0.98 1.57
C PHE A 178 17.44 -1.21 2.49
N VAL A 179 17.34 -2.42 3.06
CA VAL A 179 16.20 -2.83 3.89
C VAL A 179 16.61 -2.93 5.35
N THR A 180 15.87 -2.27 6.23
CA THR A 180 16.16 -2.25 7.67
C THR A 180 14.90 -2.06 8.51
N SER A 181 14.94 -2.47 9.78
CA SER A 181 13.94 -2.11 10.79
C SER A 181 14.39 -0.96 11.69
N LEU A 182 15.57 -0.38 11.42
CA LEU A 182 16.11 0.76 12.15
C LEU A 182 15.49 2.05 11.64
N TYR A 183 15.15 2.92 12.59
CA TYR A 183 14.67 4.28 12.36
C TYR A 183 15.63 5.27 13.01
N GLY A 184 15.90 6.38 12.34
CA GLY A 184 16.82 7.42 12.79
C GLY A 184 16.67 8.68 11.95
N SER A 185 17.48 9.70 12.25
CA SER A 185 17.57 10.87 11.37
C SER A 185 18.13 10.47 9.99
N GLU A 186 17.95 11.34 8.98
CA GLU A 186 18.57 11.12 7.65
C GLU A 186 20.09 10.94 7.76
N GLU A 187 20.73 11.68 8.67
CA GLU A 187 22.17 11.61 8.95
C GLU A 187 22.56 10.27 9.55
N ASP A 188 21.82 9.78 10.56
CA ASP A 188 22.06 8.48 11.19
C ASP A 188 21.88 7.33 10.19
N ILE A 189 20.81 7.39 9.39
CA ILE A 189 20.53 6.37 8.37
C ILE A 189 21.61 6.38 7.28
N ALA A 190 22.08 7.56 6.87
CA ALA A 190 23.19 7.66 5.91
C ALA A 190 24.47 6.98 6.44
N LEU A 191 24.77 7.16 7.73
CA LEU A 191 25.90 6.46 8.38
C LEU A 191 25.71 4.94 8.39
N VAL A 192 24.50 4.47 8.68
CA VAL A 192 24.18 3.02 8.66
C VAL A 192 24.31 2.45 7.25
N ILE A 193 23.80 3.15 6.22
CA ILE A 193 23.92 2.74 4.82
C ILE A 193 25.40 2.69 4.41
N GLN A 194 26.19 3.69 4.79
CA GLN A 194 27.62 3.73 4.46
C GLN A 194 28.38 2.56 5.10
N ALA A 195 28.15 2.32 6.40
CA ALA A 195 28.72 1.18 7.11
C ALA A 195 28.32 -0.16 6.46
N ALA A 196 27.08 -0.29 6.00
CA ALA A 196 26.60 -1.46 5.29
C ALA A 196 27.30 -1.69 3.94
N LYS A 197 27.52 -0.63 3.16
CA LYS A 197 28.27 -0.69 1.90
C LYS A 197 29.71 -1.17 2.14
N GLU A 198 30.40 -0.58 3.11
CA GLU A 198 31.78 -0.96 3.47
C GLU A 198 31.88 -2.41 3.95
N TRP A 199 30.91 -2.85 4.77
CA TRP A 199 30.84 -4.23 5.25
C TRP A 199 30.72 -5.23 4.10
N ASN A 200 29.84 -4.96 3.14
CA ASN A 200 29.62 -5.83 1.97
C ASN A 200 30.82 -5.81 1.01
N ALA A 201 31.43 -4.64 0.77
CA ALA A 201 32.63 -4.51 -0.05
C ALA A 201 33.83 -5.28 0.53
N ALA A 202 33.91 -5.42 1.85
CA ALA A 202 34.93 -6.21 2.53
C ALA A 202 34.72 -7.74 2.44
N GLY A 203 33.71 -8.22 1.69
CA GLY A 203 33.44 -9.65 1.50
C GLY A 203 32.98 -10.37 2.77
N ARG A 204 32.53 -9.63 3.78
CA ARG A 204 32.01 -10.20 5.02
C ARG A 204 30.62 -10.79 4.77
N LYS A 205 30.22 -11.80 5.56
CA LYS A 205 28.85 -12.34 5.49
C LYS A 205 27.86 -11.18 5.66
N PRO A 206 26.86 -11.02 4.77
CA PRO A 206 26.00 -9.86 4.80
C PRO A 206 25.21 -9.84 6.10
N SER A 207 25.40 -8.78 6.89
CA SER A 207 24.52 -8.41 8.00
C SER A 207 23.44 -7.42 7.54
N PHE A 208 23.54 -6.95 6.30
CA PHE A 208 22.68 -5.95 5.68
C PHE A 208 22.15 -6.46 4.34
N THR A 209 20.85 -6.27 4.11
CA THR A 209 20.18 -6.74 2.91
C THR A 209 20.05 -5.61 1.91
N PHE A 210 20.68 -5.79 0.73
CA PHE A 210 20.41 -5.00 -0.45
C PHE A 210 19.58 -5.82 -1.43
N GLU A 211 18.36 -5.38 -1.73
CA GLU A 211 17.55 -5.98 -2.78
C GLU A 211 17.88 -5.33 -4.13
N LYS A 212 17.90 -6.13 -5.19
CA LYS A 212 18.04 -5.61 -6.56
C LYS A 212 16.83 -4.72 -6.90
N GLY A 213 17.05 -3.68 -7.70
CA GLY A 213 15.97 -2.87 -8.26
C GLY A 213 14.96 -3.71 -9.06
N LEU A 214 13.73 -3.22 -9.16
CA LEU A 214 12.58 -3.97 -9.71
C LEU A 214 12.62 -4.21 -11.23
N GLY A 215 13.59 -3.63 -11.95
CA GLY A 215 13.62 -3.68 -13.42
C GLY A 215 12.50 -2.85 -14.07
N SER A 216 12.54 -2.73 -15.40
CA SER A 216 11.49 -2.06 -16.18
C SER A 216 10.26 -2.96 -16.32
N LEU A 217 9.06 -2.43 -16.08
CA LEU A 217 7.80 -3.10 -16.43
C LEU A 217 7.78 -3.43 -17.93
N PRO A 218 7.20 -4.56 -18.36
CA PRO A 218 6.91 -4.78 -19.76
C PRO A 218 5.90 -3.73 -20.24
N ALA A 219 6.16 -3.13 -21.41
CA ALA A 219 5.36 -2.05 -21.99
C ALA A 219 3.86 -2.38 -22.20
N SER A 220 3.47 -3.66 -22.06
CA SER A 220 2.08 -4.13 -22.15
C SER A 220 1.20 -3.77 -20.95
N ALA A 221 1.75 -3.22 -19.87
CA ALA A 221 0.99 -2.78 -18.70
C ALA A 221 0.45 -1.34 -18.81
N VAL A 222 0.94 -0.55 -19.79
CA VAL A 222 0.54 0.84 -20.01
C VAL A 222 -0.32 0.91 -21.27
N GLY A 223 -1.60 0.57 -21.17
CA GLY A 223 -2.51 0.77 -22.29
C GLY A 223 -3.80 -0.04 -22.25
N ALA A 224 -4.84 0.53 -21.65
CA ALA A 224 -6.21 0.46 -22.18
C ALA A 224 -7.14 1.41 -21.41
N GLY A 225 -7.33 2.62 -21.97
CA GLY A 225 -8.65 3.27 -22.04
C GLY A 225 -9.19 3.95 -20.78
N ASN A 226 -9.19 5.28 -20.80
CA ASN A 226 -10.21 6.10 -20.15
C ASN A 226 -11.62 5.59 -20.53
N PRO A 227 -12.51 5.25 -19.58
CA PRO A 227 -13.93 5.34 -19.83
C PRO A 227 -14.34 6.78 -19.54
N THR A 228 -14.49 7.60 -20.59
CA THR A 228 -15.28 8.82 -20.51
C THR A 228 -16.67 8.44 -20.01
N GLY A 229 -17.00 8.91 -18.80
CA GLY A 229 -18.32 8.87 -18.21
C GLY A 229 -19.36 9.73 -18.95
N PRO A 230 -20.57 9.85 -18.39
CA PRO A 230 -21.81 9.54 -19.09
C PRO A 230 -22.60 10.78 -19.54
N GLY A 231 -23.58 10.59 -20.43
CA GLY A 231 -24.60 11.58 -20.72
C GLY A 231 -25.91 10.94 -21.21
N PRO A 232 -27.09 11.52 -20.88
CA PRO A 232 -28.35 10.80 -20.69
C PRO A 232 -29.41 11.10 -21.77
N ALA A 233 -30.63 10.60 -21.51
CA ALA A 233 -31.90 10.82 -22.21
C ALA A 233 -32.24 9.78 -23.31
N GLY A 234 -33.45 9.24 -23.41
CA GLY A 234 -34.69 9.59 -22.73
C GLY A 234 -35.71 8.46 -22.82
N ARG A 235 -36.74 8.63 -21.98
CA ARG A 235 -38.04 7.98 -22.08
C ARG A 235 -38.61 8.13 -23.49
N GLU A 236 -39.30 7.12 -23.97
CA GLU A 236 -40.65 7.35 -24.52
C GLU A 236 -41.50 6.08 -24.35
N ASP A 237 -42.62 6.28 -23.66
CA ASP A 237 -43.72 5.34 -23.51
C ASP A 237 -44.52 5.27 -24.83
N LYS A 238 -44.80 4.03 -25.28
CA LYS A 238 -46.08 3.56 -25.87
C LYS A 238 -46.54 4.14 -27.23
N PRO A 239 -47.50 3.49 -27.94
CA PRO A 239 -48.53 2.51 -27.53
C PRO A 239 -48.17 1.03 -27.69
#